data_AF-A0A150UDA6-F1
#
_entry.id   AF-A0A150UDA6-F1
#
_cell.length_a   1.000
_cell.length_b   1.000
_cell.length_c   1.000
_cell.angle_alpha   90.00
_cell.angle_beta   90.00
_cell.angle_gamma   90.00
#
_symmetry.space_group_name_H-M   'P 1'
#
loop_
_entity.id
_entity.type
_entity.pdbx_description
1 polymer ?
#
loop_
_entity_poly.entity_id
_entity_poly.type
_entity_poly.pdbx_seq_one_letter_code
_entity_poly.pdbx_strand_id
1 'polypeptide(L)'
;MALQDKLDAFKADFEGGRLPLKPSREVLDIMHRATAELIASGQAQRAKRAGDAAPEFTLKDPEGRQVALRELLARGPLVVSFYRGVWCPYCNLELQALQEALPEIVARGASLVAISPQTAPNSRKSERDNKLSFPILSDVRSAVAEAFGIRFALPQELVALYQSFKNDLPTFNDDPAWVLPMPARYVIGRDGIIAYAEVNPDYTHRPDPSELMPVLDRLSAGKAA
;
A
#
# COMPACT_ATOMS: atom_id res chain seq x y z
N MET A 1 -6.96 -16.08 10.97
CA MET A 1 -7.06 -16.30 9.51
C MET A 1 -6.02 -15.39 8.88
N ALA A 2 -5.16 -15.93 8.01
CA ALA A 2 -4.12 -15.14 7.39
C ALA A 2 -4.72 -14.04 6.51
N LEU A 3 -3.98 -12.96 6.25
CA LEU A 3 -4.46 -11.89 5.38
C LEU A 3 -4.87 -12.43 4.00
N GLN A 4 -4.04 -13.27 3.38
CA GLN A 4 -4.33 -13.80 2.04
C GLN A 4 -5.63 -14.61 2.00
N ASP A 5 -5.93 -15.42 3.03
CA ASP A 5 -7.20 -16.16 3.11
C ASP A 5 -8.41 -15.21 3.09
N LYS A 6 -8.34 -14.08 3.81
CA LYS A 6 -9.40 -13.05 3.83
C LYS A 6 -9.54 -12.41 2.44
N LEU A 7 -8.43 -12.14 1.74
CA LEU A 7 -8.43 -11.55 0.40
C LEU A 7 -9.00 -12.54 -0.64
N ASP A 8 -8.63 -13.81 -0.56
CA ASP A 8 -9.10 -14.87 -1.46
C ASP A 8 -10.60 -15.11 -1.26
N ALA A 9 -11.07 -15.13 -0.01
CA ALA A 9 -12.50 -15.20 0.28
C ALA A 9 -13.27 -14.01 -0.30
N PHE A 10 -12.76 -12.78 -0.13
CA PHE A 10 -13.37 -11.59 -0.72
C PHE A 10 -13.38 -11.67 -2.27
N LYS A 11 -12.28 -12.10 -2.87
CA LYS A 11 -12.18 -12.27 -4.33
C LYS A 11 -13.20 -13.28 -4.84
N ALA A 12 -13.32 -14.44 -4.19
CA ALA A 12 -14.30 -15.46 -4.54
C ALA A 12 -15.75 -14.95 -4.45
N ASP A 13 -16.07 -14.16 -3.43
CA ASP A 13 -17.40 -13.57 -3.28
C ASP A 13 -17.68 -12.45 -4.30
N PHE A 14 -16.67 -11.63 -4.63
CA PHE A 14 -16.77 -10.59 -5.65
C PHE A 14 -16.95 -11.18 -7.05
N GLU A 15 -16.06 -12.09 -7.47
CA GLU A 15 -16.10 -12.72 -8.79
C GLU A 15 -17.29 -13.68 -8.93
N GLY A 16 -17.72 -14.29 -7.82
CA GLY A 16 -18.91 -15.14 -7.76
C GLY A 16 -20.24 -14.37 -7.70
N GLY A 17 -20.22 -13.03 -7.71
CA GLY A 17 -21.44 -12.20 -7.71
C GLY A 17 -22.25 -12.27 -6.41
N ARG A 18 -21.60 -12.59 -5.28
CA ARG A 18 -22.22 -12.68 -3.95
C ARG A 18 -22.24 -11.35 -3.21
N LEU A 19 -21.51 -10.36 -3.70
CA LEU A 19 -21.55 -8.98 -3.21
C LEU A 19 -22.67 -8.16 -3.90
N PRO A 20 -23.09 -7.03 -3.30
CA PRO A 20 -24.09 -6.14 -3.93
C PRO A 20 -23.67 -5.64 -5.31
N LEU A 21 -22.36 -5.38 -5.49
CA LEU A 21 -21.77 -5.14 -6.80
C LEU A 21 -21.45 -6.49 -7.46
N LYS A 22 -22.13 -6.79 -8.57
CA LYS A 22 -21.94 -8.02 -9.34
C LYS A 22 -21.21 -7.70 -10.64
N PRO A 23 -19.89 -7.97 -10.73
CA PRO A 23 -19.15 -7.71 -11.95
C PRO A 23 -19.64 -8.65 -13.07
N SER A 24 -19.80 -8.12 -14.28
CA SER A 24 -20.01 -8.96 -15.46
C SER A 24 -18.74 -9.73 -15.80
N ARG A 25 -18.84 -10.73 -16.68
CA ARG A 25 -17.66 -11.46 -17.16
C ARG A 25 -16.66 -10.52 -17.85
N GLU A 26 -17.16 -9.61 -18.67
CA GLU A 26 -16.36 -8.59 -19.36
C GLU A 26 -15.59 -7.69 -18.37
N VAL A 27 -16.25 -7.26 -17.29
CA VAL A 27 -15.61 -6.51 -16.21
C VAL A 27 -14.44 -7.28 -15.59
N LEU A 28 -14.66 -8.57 -15.26
CA LEU A 28 -13.63 -9.42 -14.68
C LEU A 28 -12.46 -9.61 -15.66
N ASP A 29 -12.76 -9.83 -16.93
CA ASP A 29 -11.73 -10.01 -17.96
C ASP A 29 -10.90 -8.72 -18.14
N ILE A 30 -11.50 -7.53 -18.08
CA ILE A 30 -10.75 -6.24 -18.10
C ILE A 30 -9.80 -6.16 -16.90
N MET A 31 -10.29 -6.47 -15.69
CA MET A 31 -9.49 -6.42 -14.46
C MET A 31 -8.32 -7.42 -14.50
N HIS A 32 -8.59 -8.66 -14.93
CA HIS A 32 -7.56 -9.71 -15.04
C HIS A 32 -6.53 -9.38 -16.13
N ARG A 33 -6.96 -8.88 -17.31
CA ARG A 33 -6.04 -8.43 -18.36
C ARG A 33 -5.13 -7.31 -17.87
N ALA A 34 -5.69 -6.28 -17.25
CA ALA A 34 -4.89 -5.16 -16.76
C ALA A 34 -3.83 -5.59 -15.74
N THR A 35 -4.17 -6.52 -14.83
CA THR A 35 -3.20 -7.12 -13.90
C THR A 35 -2.14 -7.92 -14.65
N ALA A 36 -2.53 -8.78 -15.60
CA ALA A 36 -1.60 -9.60 -16.37
C ALA A 36 -0.62 -8.75 -17.22
N GLU A 37 -1.11 -7.66 -17.82
CA GLU A 37 -0.29 -6.71 -18.57
C GLU A 37 0.70 -5.98 -17.67
N LEU A 38 0.28 -5.55 -16.47
CA LEU A 38 1.17 -4.93 -15.51
C LEU A 38 2.26 -5.90 -15.04
N ILE A 39 1.92 -7.16 -14.78
CA ILE A 39 2.90 -8.23 -14.48
C ILE A 39 3.89 -8.39 -15.64
N ALA A 40 3.37 -8.53 -16.87
CA ALA A 40 4.19 -8.74 -18.07
C ALA A 40 5.09 -7.54 -18.40
N SER A 41 4.72 -6.33 -18.00
CA SER A 41 5.49 -5.10 -18.25
C SER A 41 6.86 -5.04 -17.55
N GLY A 42 7.10 -5.93 -16.59
CA GLY A 42 8.36 -5.94 -15.86
C GLY A 42 8.56 -4.73 -14.92
N GLN A 43 7.49 -4.00 -14.58
CA GLN A 43 7.60 -2.79 -13.76
C GLN A 43 7.99 -3.12 -12.31
N ALA A 44 7.44 -4.18 -11.71
CA ALA A 44 7.75 -4.56 -10.33
C ALA A 44 9.24 -4.87 -10.12
N GLN A 45 9.94 -5.35 -11.15
CA GLN A 45 11.38 -5.65 -11.14
C GLN A 45 12.27 -4.40 -11.07
N ARG A 46 11.69 -3.22 -11.34
CA ARG A 46 12.37 -1.92 -11.22
C ARG A 46 12.17 -1.26 -9.87
N ALA A 47 11.33 -1.84 -9.01
CA ALA A 47 11.09 -1.32 -7.68
C ALA A 47 12.31 -1.48 -6.78
N LYS A 48 12.37 -0.65 -5.74
CA LYS A 48 13.38 -0.77 -4.69
C LYS A 48 13.28 -2.14 -4.02
N ARG A 49 14.44 -2.71 -3.68
CA ARG A 49 14.55 -4.03 -3.06
C ARG A 49 15.31 -3.96 -1.75
N ALA A 50 15.27 -5.06 -1.01
CA ALA A 50 16.12 -5.20 0.16
C ALA A 50 17.60 -5.00 -0.21
N GLY A 51 18.32 -4.24 0.63
CA GLY A 51 19.69 -3.79 0.40
C GLY A 51 19.82 -2.42 -0.26
N ASP A 52 18.77 -1.91 -0.91
CA ASP A 52 18.80 -0.55 -1.48
C ASP A 52 18.61 0.51 -0.38
N ALA A 53 19.14 1.72 -0.62
CA ALA A 53 18.76 2.89 0.16
C ALA A 53 17.31 3.29 -0.17
N ALA A 54 16.51 3.54 0.88
CA ALA A 54 15.16 4.05 0.74
C ALA A 54 15.17 5.49 0.19
N PRO A 55 14.36 5.80 -0.83
CA PRO A 55 14.15 7.18 -1.27
C PRO A 55 13.71 8.09 -0.12
N GLU A 56 14.36 9.24 0.01
CA GLU A 56 13.98 10.28 0.97
C GLU A 56 12.59 10.83 0.64
N PHE A 57 11.81 11.12 1.68
CA PHE A 57 10.53 11.80 1.53
C PHE A 57 10.21 12.73 2.70
N THR A 58 9.39 13.72 2.43
CA THR A 58 8.68 14.52 3.43
C THR A 58 7.25 14.70 2.92
N LEU A 59 6.31 14.02 3.59
CA LEU A 59 4.90 14.01 3.21
C LEU A 59 4.05 14.66 4.30
N LYS A 60 2.78 14.92 4.00
CA LYS A 60 1.83 15.42 4.99
C LYS A 60 0.97 14.29 5.52
N ASP A 61 0.76 14.27 6.84
CA ASP A 61 -0.35 13.52 7.44
C ASP A 61 -1.70 14.23 7.17
N PRO A 62 -2.84 13.61 7.54
CA PRO A 62 -4.14 14.20 7.23
C PRO A 62 -4.43 15.49 7.99
N GLU A 63 -3.69 15.79 9.05
CA GLU A 63 -3.76 17.04 9.82
C GLU A 63 -2.88 18.14 9.21
N GLY A 64 -2.15 17.81 8.14
CA GLY A 64 -1.29 18.74 7.41
C GLY A 64 0.10 18.90 8.00
N ARG A 65 0.45 18.13 9.03
CA ARG A 65 1.78 18.14 9.64
C ARG A 65 2.74 17.38 8.72
N GLN A 66 3.93 17.95 8.55
CA GLN A 66 4.99 17.31 7.77
C GLN A 66 5.60 16.14 8.55
N VAL A 67 5.79 15.02 7.86
CA VAL A 67 6.40 13.80 8.35
C VAL A 67 7.54 13.44 7.40
N ALA A 68 8.77 13.48 7.91
CA ALA A 68 9.97 13.17 7.13
C ALA A 68 10.48 11.76 7.44
N LEU A 69 11.01 11.06 6.43
CA LEU A 69 11.61 9.72 6.60
C LEU A 69 12.66 9.72 7.73
N ARG A 70 13.60 10.68 7.70
CA ARG A 70 14.63 10.85 8.73
C ARG A 70 14.09 10.93 10.16
N GLU A 71 12.92 11.57 10.35
CA GLU A 71 12.32 11.73 11.67
C GLU A 71 11.76 10.40 12.18
N LEU A 72 11.15 9.61 11.28
CA LEU A 72 10.65 8.28 11.58
C LEU A 72 11.81 7.33 11.92
N LEU A 73 12.88 7.32 11.11
CA LEU A 73 14.06 6.47 11.30
C LEU A 73 14.86 6.80 12.57
N ALA A 74 14.82 8.07 13.02
CA ALA A 74 15.41 8.46 14.29
C ALA A 74 14.78 7.70 15.49
N ARG A 75 13.47 7.40 15.41
CA ARG A 75 12.70 6.70 16.45
C ARG A 75 12.95 5.19 16.46
N GLY A 76 13.20 4.60 15.29
CA GLY A 76 13.40 3.15 15.13
C GLY A 76 13.23 2.72 13.67
N PRO A 77 13.23 1.41 13.37
CA PRO A 77 12.88 0.93 12.05
C PRO A 77 11.48 1.39 11.62
N LEU A 78 11.26 1.49 10.33
CA LEU A 78 10.01 1.96 9.76
C LEU A 78 9.40 0.90 8.85
N VAL A 79 8.15 0.52 9.12
CA VAL A 79 7.30 -0.20 8.18
C VAL A 79 6.55 0.82 7.32
N VAL A 80 6.68 0.72 6.00
CA VAL A 80 5.96 1.55 5.03
C VAL A 80 5.04 0.66 4.21
N SER A 81 3.75 0.99 4.14
CA SER A 81 2.78 0.29 3.28
C SER A 81 2.22 1.25 2.23
N PHE A 82 2.47 0.99 0.94
CA PHE A 82 1.86 1.72 -0.15
C PHE A 82 0.54 1.06 -0.55
N TYR A 83 -0.52 1.85 -0.66
CA TYR A 83 -1.83 1.36 -1.06
C TYR A 83 -2.53 2.32 -2.02
N ARG A 84 -3.60 1.82 -2.65
CA ARG A 84 -4.23 2.45 -3.81
C ARG A 84 -5.18 3.59 -3.43
N GLY A 85 -6.10 3.31 -2.51
CA GLY A 85 -7.07 4.30 -2.05
C GLY A 85 -8.19 3.71 -1.18
N VAL A 86 -9.01 4.58 -0.61
CA VAL A 86 -10.09 4.28 0.35
C VAL A 86 -11.19 3.40 -0.25
N TRP A 87 -11.38 3.51 -1.57
CA TRP A 87 -12.36 2.77 -2.35
C TRP A 87 -11.96 1.30 -2.58
N CYS A 88 -10.70 0.93 -2.31
CA CYS A 88 -10.14 -0.38 -2.60
C CYS A 88 -10.39 -1.36 -1.42
N PRO A 89 -11.25 -2.40 -1.58
CA PRO A 89 -11.56 -3.33 -0.48
C PRO A 89 -10.35 -4.16 -0.05
N TYR A 90 -9.53 -4.62 -1.00
CA TYR A 90 -8.28 -5.35 -0.69
C TYR A 90 -7.32 -4.50 0.16
N CYS A 91 -7.26 -3.19 -0.12
CA CYS A 91 -6.43 -2.25 0.63
C CYS A 91 -6.97 -2.04 2.05
N ASN A 92 -8.29 -1.96 2.22
CA ASN A 92 -8.91 -1.84 3.54
C ASN A 92 -8.65 -3.09 4.41
N LEU A 93 -8.75 -4.30 3.82
CA LEU A 93 -8.42 -5.55 4.51
C LEU A 93 -6.95 -5.62 4.93
N GLU A 94 -6.03 -5.17 4.08
CA GLU A 94 -4.61 -5.06 4.43
C GLU A 94 -4.37 -4.05 5.56
N LEU A 95 -4.95 -2.85 5.50
CA LEU A 95 -4.80 -1.83 6.54
C LEU A 95 -5.31 -2.34 7.89
N GLN A 96 -6.42 -3.09 7.91
CA GLN A 96 -6.94 -3.73 9.12
C GLN A 96 -5.97 -4.79 9.66
N ALA A 97 -5.39 -5.64 8.80
CA ALA A 97 -4.40 -6.63 9.22
C ALA A 97 -3.12 -5.98 9.76
N LEU A 98 -2.66 -4.88 9.17
CA LEU A 98 -1.53 -4.10 9.68
C LEU A 98 -1.87 -3.44 11.03
N GLN A 99 -3.10 -2.98 11.23
CA GLN A 99 -3.56 -2.47 12.51
C GLN A 99 -3.59 -3.56 13.58
N GLU A 100 -4.04 -4.78 13.24
CA GLU A 100 -4.00 -5.95 14.12
C GLU A 100 -2.55 -6.30 14.51
N ALA A 101 -1.60 -6.18 13.59
CA ALA A 101 -0.18 -6.46 13.82
C ALA A 101 0.60 -5.30 14.47
N LEU A 102 0.03 -4.09 14.53
CA LEU A 102 0.72 -2.89 15.00
C LEU A 102 1.35 -3.04 16.40
N PRO A 103 0.70 -3.65 17.42
CA PRO A 103 1.31 -3.83 18.73
C PRO A 103 2.63 -4.63 18.69
N GLU A 104 2.71 -5.67 17.87
CA GLU A 104 3.91 -6.49 17.69
C GLU A 104 5.03 -5.73 16.96
N ILE A 105 4.67 -4.88 15.99
CA ILE A 105 5.60 -3.99 15.28
C ILE A 105 6.20 -2.98 16.27
N VAL A 106 5.36 -2.35 17.09
CA VAL A 106 5.77 -1.36 18.10
C VAL A 106 6.60 -1.99 19.22
N ALA A 107 6.27 -3.21 19.65
CA ALA A 107 7.04 -3.95 20.65
C ALA A 107 8.49 -4.20 20.20
N ARG A 108 8.74 -4.27 18.88
CA ARG A 108 10.08 -4.38 18.28
C ARG A 108 10.72 -3.02 17.99
N GLY A 109 10.18 -1.95 18.54
CA GLY A 109 10.69 -0.59 18.41
C GLY A 109 10.52 0.02 17.02
N ALA A 110 9.69 -0.58 16.16
CA ALA A 110 9.39 -0.04 14.84
C ALA A 110 8.13 0.83 14.86
N SER A 111 8.05 1.76 13.92
CA SER A 111 6.83 2.51 13.62
C SER A 111 6.25 2.05 12.28
N LEU A 112 4.98 2.34 12.03
CA LEU A 112 4.31 2.04 10.78
C LEU A 112 3.68 3.30 10.21
N VAL A 113 3.78 3.49 8.89
CA VAL A 113 3.03 4.49 8.14
C VAL A 113 2.45 3.85 6.88
N ALA A 114 1.26 4.29 6.48
CA ALA A 114 0.72 3.98 5.16
C ALA A 114 0.87 5.20 4.24
N ILE A 115 1.08 4.97 2.94
CA ILE A 115 1.27 6.02 1.94
C ILE A 115 0.32 5.77 0.77
N SER A 116 -0.40 6.82 0.35
CA SER A 116 -1.25 6.79 -0.84
C SER A 116 -1.33 8.18 -1.49
N PRO A 117 -1.72 8.28 -2.78
CA PRO A 117 -1.92 9.57 -3.42
C PRO A 117 -3.15 10.33 -2.93
N GLN A 118 -3.92 9.76 -2.00
CA GLN A 118 -5.20 10.31 -1.61
C GLN A 118 -5.06 11.65 -0.89
N THR A 119 -6.09 12.47 -1.05
CA THR A 119 -6.25 13.72 -0.30
C THR A 119 -6.41 13.45 1.21
N ALA A 120 -6.16 14.48 2.03
CA ALA A 120 -6.34 14.40 3.48
C ALA A 120 -7.75 13.94 3.90
N PRO A 121 -8.87 14.44 3.34
CA PRO A 121 -10.21 13.96 3.68
C PRO A 121 -10.40 12.44 3.47
N ASN A 122 -9.88 11.90 2.36
CA ASN A 122 -9.95 10.47 2.05
C ASN A 122 -9.03 9.62 2.93
N SER A 123 -7.88 10.17 3.31
CA SER A 123 -6.98 9.57 4.30
C SER A 123 -7.65 9.48 5.67
N ARG A 124 -8.24 10.57 6.18
CA ARG A 124 -9.02 10.54 7.45
C ARG A 124 -10.19 9.56 7.38
N LYS A 125 -10.84 9.44 6.23
CA LYS A 125 -11.91 8.45 6.03
C LYS A 125 -11.36 7.03 6.15
N SER A 126 -10.23 6.74 5.51
CA SER A 126 -9.56 5.44 5.60
C SER A 126 -9.17 5.11 7.05
N GLU A 127 -8.63 6.07 7.79
CA GLU A 127 -8.25 5.91 9.21
C GLU A 127 -9.46 5.62 10.09
N ARG A 128 -10.56 6.38 9.95
CA ARG A 128 -11.79 6.16 10.74
C ARG A 128 -12.45 4.83 10.42
N ASP A 129 -12.64 4.51 9.15
CA ASP A 129 -13.40 3.33 8.73
C ASP A 129 -12.66 2.03 9.08
N ASN A 130 -11.32 2.06 9.04
CA ASN A 130 -10.48 0.92 9.39
C ASN A 130 -9.93 0.96 10.83
N LYS A 131 -10.31 1.98 11.63
CA LYS A 131 -9.88 2.18 13.02
C LYS A 131 -8.34 2.19 13.18
N LEU A 132 -7.66 2.89 12.29
CA LEU A 132 -6.21 2.94 12.25
C LEU A 132 -5.67 3.90 13.30
N SER A 133 -4.62 3.49 14.00
CA SER A 133 -3.85 4.33 14.93
C SER A 133 -2.48 4.74 14.40
N PHE A 134 -2.09 4.22 13.24
CA PHE A 134 -0.92 4.70 12.49
C PHE A 134 -1.35 5.71 11.42
N PRO A 135 -0.50 6.68 11.05
CA PRO A 135 -0.89 7.74 10.13
C PRO A 135 -0.86 7.27 8.68
N ILE A 136 -1.75 7.87 7.87
CA ILE A 136 -1.69 7.80 6.41
C ILE A 136 -1.09 9.10 5.86
N LEU A 137 0.02 8.97 5.13
CA LEU A 137 0.71 10.09 4.50
C LEU A 137 0.27 10.26 3.04
N SER A 138 0.02 11.51 2.64
CA SER A 138 -0.43 11.87 1.29
C SER A 138 0.77 12.05 0.35
N ASP A 139 0.92 11.13 -0.60
CA ASP A 139 1.93 11.15 -1.67
C ASP A 139 1.37 11.82 -2.93
N VAL A 140 1.28 13.15 -2.88
CA VAL A 140 0.74 13.98 -3.97
C VAL A 140 1.45 13.64 -5.29
N ARG A 141 0.65 13.32 -6.32
CA ARG A 141 1.10 12.86 -7.65
C ARG A 141 1.87 11.53 -7.66
N SER A 142 1.79 10.76 -6.57
CA SER A 142 2.50 9.48 -6.41
C SER A 142 4.03 9.61 -6.58
N ALA A 143 4.62 10.74 -6.17
CA ALA A 143 6.03 11.05 -6.40
C ALA A 143 6.98 10.14 -5.59
N VAL A 144 6.61 9.81 -4.35
CA VAL A 144 7.37 8.85 -3.53
C VAL A 144 7.21 7.45 -4.11
N ALA A 145 6.00 7.04 -4.48
CA ALA A 145 5.78 5.78 -5.19
C ALA A 145 6.60 5.67 -6.49
N GLU A 146 6.75 6.77 -7.24
CA GLU A 146 7.64 6.82 -8.41
C GLU A 146 9.11 6.64 -8.03
N ALA A 147 9.59 7.30 -6.98
CA ALA A 147 10.96 7.16 -6.49
C ALA A 147 11.28 5.74 -6.00
N PHE A 148 10.28 5.03 -5.47
CA PHE A 148 10.36 3.61 -5.13
C PHE A 148 10.22 2.67 -6.34
N GLY A 149 9.92 3.19 -7.54
CA GLY A 149 9.74 2.41 -8.76
C GLY A 149 8.42 1.64 -8.82
N ILE A 150 7.42 2.05 -8.03
CA ILE A 150 6.13 1.35 -7.90
C ILE A 150 4.95 2.12 -8.48
N ARG A 151 5.13 3.33 -9.03
CA ARG A 151 4.06 4.07 -9.71
C ARG A 151 3.79 3.50 -11.10
N PHE A 152 2.53 3.23 -11.44
CA PHE A 152 2.10 2.81 -12.77
C PHE A 152 0.87 3.58 -13.25
N ALA A 153 0.70 3.68 -14.58
CA ALA A 153 -0.48 4.27 -15.20
C ALA A 153 -1.52 3.18 -15.50
N LEU A 154 -2.79 3.47 -15.25
CA LEU A 154 -3.89 2.55 -15.53
C LEU A 154 -4.14 2.49 -17.05
N PRO A 155 -4.36 1.29 -17.62
CA PRO A 155 -4.85 1.15 -19.00
C PRO A 155 -6.20 1.86 -19.18
N GLN A 156 -6.47 2.41 -20.37
CA GLN A 156 -7.70 3.17 -20.66
C GLN A 156 -8.99 2.38 -20.38
N GLU A 157 -9.00 1.08 -20.69
CA GLU A 157 -10.16 0.21 -20.37
C GLU A 157 -10.40 0.11 -18.87
N LEU A 158 -9.33 0.04 -18.07
CA LEU A 158 -9.44 -0.01 -16.61
C LEU A 158 -9.90 1.34 -16.03
N VAL A 159 -9.48 2.46 -16.65
CA VAL A 159 -9.97 3.80 -16.30
C VAL A 159 -11.48 3.90 -16.50
N ALA A 160 -11.97 3.53 -17.68
CA ALA A 160 -13.41 3.54 -17.98
C ALA A 160 -14.20 2.65 -17.01
N LEU A 161 -13.67 1.47 -16.68
CA LEU A 161 -14.26 0.58 -15.70
C LEU A 161 -14.34 1.24 -14.31
N TYR A 162 -13.28 1.92 -13.86
CA TYR A 162 -13.24 2.55 -12.54
C TYR A 162 -14.25 3.70 -12.44
N GLN A 163 -14.38 4.49 -13.51
CA GLN A 163 -15.40 5.52 -13.60
C GLN A 163 -16.82 4.92 -13.49
N SER A 164 -17.08 3.77 -14.11
CA SER A 164 -18.39 3.08 -14.00
C SER A 164 -18.73 2.66 -12.57
N PHE A 165 -17.70 2.38 -11.75
CA PHE A 165 -17.83 2.06 -10.32
C PHE A 165 -17.79 3.28 -9.41
N LYS A 166 -17.76 4.50 -9.98
CA LYS A 166 -17.58 5.76 -9.25
C LYS A 166 -16.25 5.85 -8.49
N ASN A 167 -15.25 5.07 -8.94
CA ASN A 167 -13.87 5.16 -8.46
C ASN A 167 -13.13 6.23 -9.28
N ASP A 168 -13.48 7.50 -9.06
CA ASP A 168 -12.87 8.63 -9.78
C ASP A 168 -11.56 9.06 -9.13
N LEU A 169 -10.44 8.55 -9.64
CA LEU A 169 -9.12 8.80 -9.05
C LEU A 169 -8.76 10.29 -8.98
N PRO A 170 -9.06 11.12 -10.00
CA PRO A 170 -8.83 12.55 -9.90
C PRO A 170 -9.49 13.22 -8.71
N THR A 171 -10.74 12.86 -8.39
CA THR A 171 -11.40 13.35 -7.18
C THR A 171 -10.76 12.79 -5.90
N PHE A 172 -10.36 11.52 -5.87
CA PHE A 172 -9.75 10.93 -4.67
C PHE A 172 -8.38 11.51 -4.32
N ASN A 173 -7.62 11.90 -5.35
CA ASN A 173 -6.20 12.22 -5.26
C ASN A 173 -5.87 13.71 -5.52
N ASP A 174 -6.85 14.51 -5.98
CA ASP A 174 -6.63 15.89 -6.43
C ASP A 174 -5.54 16.00 -7.52
N ASP A 175 -5.59 15.08 -8.48
CA ASP A 175 -4.63 14.94 -9.59
C ASP A 175 -5.32 14.37 -10.83
N PRO A 176 -5.28 15.01 -12.01
CA PRO A 176 -5.89 14.45 -13.22
C PRO A 176 -5.27 13.12 -13.69
N ALA A 177 -4.11 12.74 -13.17
CA ALA A 177 -3.41 11.53 -13.58
C ALA A 177 -4.11 10.25 -13.08
N TRP A 178 -4.33 9.30 -14.01
CA TRP A 178 -4.77 7.95 -13.70
C TRP A 178 -3.59 7.03 -13.39
N VAL A 179 -2.90 7.37 -12.31
CA VAL A 179 -1.75 6.60 -11.79
C VAL A 179 -2.03 6.11 -10.38
N LEU A 180 -1.46 4.96 -10.05
CA LEU A 180 -1.51 4.37 -8.72
C LEU A 180 -0.15 3.79 -8.34
N PRO A 181 0.16 3.67 -7.04
CA PRO A 181 1.20 2.77 -6.59
C PRO A 181 0.75 1.32 -6.81
N MET A 182 1.65 0.48 -7.32
CA MET A 182 1.63 -0.94 -7.05
C MET A 182 1.65 -1.09 -5.53
N PRO A 183 0.76 -1.92 -4.97
CA PRO A 183 0.82 -2.21 -3.56
C PRO A 183 2.19 -2.79 -3.20
N ALA A 184 2.73 -2.28 -2.10
CA ALA A 184 4.07 -2.61 -1.68
C ALA A 184 4.23 -2.42 -0.18
N ARG A 185 5.09 -3.23 0.41
CA ARG A 185 5.48 -3.14 1.82
C ARG A 185 6.98 -3.14 1.97
N TYR A 186 7.49 -2.19 2.74
CA TYR A 186 8.90 -2.05 3.03
C TYR A 186 9.15 -2.04 4.53
N VAL A 187 10.26 -2.63 4.95
CA VAL A 187 10.86 -2.38 6.27
C VAL A 187 12.18 -1.65 6.04
N ILE A 188 12.32 -0.46 6.60
CA ILE A 188 13.48 0.40 6.44
C ILE A 188 14.21 0.46 7.79
N GLY A 189 15.49 0.12 7.79
CA GLY A 189 16.39 0.24 8.92
C GLY A 189 16.69 1.70 9.26
N ARG A 190 17.20 1.94 10.48
CA ARG A 190 17.55 3.30 10.94
C ARG A 190 18.67 3.95 10.12
N ASP A 191 19.47 3.12 9.46
CA ASP A 191 20.51 3.48 8.51
C ASP A 191 19.97 3.91 7.14
N GLY A 192 18.64 3.85 6.94
CA GLY A 192 17.98 4.17 5.67
C GLY A 192 18.03 3.04 4.65
N ILE A 193 18.52 1.86 5.03
CA ILE A 193 18.59 0.69 4.15
C ILE A 193 17.31 -0.13 4.26
N ILE A 194 16.77 -0.55 3.12
CA ILE A 194 15.60 -1.42 3.05
C ILE A 194 16.01 -2.82 3.50
N ALA A 195 15.44 -3.30 4.61
CA ALA A 195 15.67 -4.64 5.15
C ALA A 195 14.69 -5.69 4.59
N TYR A 196 13.52 -5.24 4.13
CA TYR A 196 12.50 -6.06 3.49
C TYR A 196 11.77 -5.22 2.45
N ALA A 197 11.48 -5.83 1.31
CA ALA A 197 10.68 -5.24 0.25
C ALA A 197 9.76 -6.32 -0.33
N GLU A 198 8.48 -6.00 -0.41
CA GLU A 198 7.49 -6.72 -1.19
C GLU A 198 6.77 -5.73 -2.09
N VAL A 199 6.62 -6.09 -3.35
CA VAL A 199 5.94 -5.29 -4.38
C VAL A 199 5.12 -6.24 -5.22
N ASN A 200 3.80 -6.02 -5.27
CA ASN A 200 2.91 -6.92 -5.97
C ASN A 200 2.07 -6.20 -7.03
N PRO A 201 2.32 -6.45 -8.34
CA PRO A 201 1.48 -5.91 -9.40
C PRO A 201 0.05 -6.48 -9.36
N ASP A 202 -0.17 -7.67 -8.79
CA ASP A 202 -1.50 -8.17 -8.49
C ASP A 202 -1.97 -7.60 -7.15
N TYR A 203 -2.87 -6.62 -7.23
CA TYR A 203 -3.37 -5.95 -6.03
C TYR A 203 -4.26 -6.84 -5.13
N THR A 204 -4.60 -8.06 -5.54
CA THR A 204 -5.37 -9.04 -4.76
C THR A 204 -4.50 -9.97 -3.92
N HIS A 205 -3.18 -9.92 -4.08
CA HIS A 205 -2.23 -10.72 -3.31
C HIS A 205 -1.42 -9.85 -2.34
N ARG A 206 -1.40 -10.23 -1.06
CA ARG A 206 -0.67 -9.55 0.02
C ARG A 206 -0.06 -10.55 0.99
N PRO A 207 1.25 -10.47 1.27
CA PRO A 207 1.85 -11.24 2.34
C PRO A 207 1.27 -10.83 3.70
N ASP A 208 1.25 -11.81 4.61
CA ASP A 208 0.75 -11.61 5.95
C ASP A 208 1.69 -10.66 6.74
N PRO A 209 1.16 -9.73 7.56
CA PRO A 209 1.99 -8.86 8.39
C PRO A 209 2.95 -9.60 9.33
N SER A 210 2.66 -10.86 9.70
CA SER A 210 3.57 -11.68 10.51
C SER A 210 4.94 -11.89 9.88
N GLU A 211 5.07 -11.80 8.54
CA GLU A 211 6.37 -11.87 7.84
C GLU A 211 7.32 -10.73 8.24
N LEU A 212 6.80 -9.63 8.79
CA LEU A 212 7.61 -8.50 9.24
C LEU A 212 8.37 -8.83 10.53
N MET A 213 7.86 -9.71 11.38
CA MET A 213 8.40 -9.91 12.73
C MET A 213 9.85 -10.43 12.71
N PRO A 214 10.20 -11.47 11.94
CA PRO A 214 11.59 -11.93 11.85
C PRO A 214 12.54 -10.87 11.29
N VAL A 215 12.06 -9.98 10.40
CA VAL A 215 12.86 -8.86 9.87
C VAL A 215 13.15 -7.85 10.98
N LEU A 216 12.12 -7.47 11.72
CA LEU A 216 12.21 -6.52 12.83
C LEU A 216 13.04 -7.06 14.01
N ASP A 217 12.96 -8.36 14.28
CA ASP A 217 13.79 -9.03 15.29
C ASP A 217 15.27 -8.92 14.95
N ARG A 218 15.65 -9.15 13.68
CA ARG A 218 17.03 -8.99 13.21
C ARG A 218 17.54 -7.55 13.33
N LEU A 219 16.71 -6.57 12.95
CA LEU A 219 17.06 -5.15 13.08
C LEU A 219 17.19 -4.71 14.55
N SER A 220 16.45 -5.33 15.46
CA SER A 220 16.53 -5.07 16.90
C SER A 220 17.77 -5.69 17.53
N ALA A 221 18.13 -6.92 17.11
CA ALA A 221 19.31 -7.64 17.60
C ALA A 221 20.63 -6.94 17.21
N GLY A 222 20.71 -6.37 15.99
CA GLY A 222 21.89 -5.62 15.53
C GLY A 222 22.17 -4.32 16.31
N LYS A 223 21.26 -3.93 17.22
CA LYS A 223 21.41 -2.76 18.10
C LYS A 223 22.08 -3.10 19.45
N ALA A 224 22.18 -4.39 19.78
CA ALA A 224 22.69 -4.89 21.06
C ALA A 224 24.16 -5.35 21.00
N ALA A 225 24.80 -5.25 19.83
CA ALA A 225 26.22 -5.50 19.60
C ALA A 225 26.95 -4.18 19.36
#